data_AF-A0A7C6M1X0-F1
#
_entry.id   AF-A0A7C6M1X0-F1
#
_cell.length_a   1.000
_cell.length_b   1.000
_cell.length_c   1.000
_cell.angle_alpha   90.00
_cell.angle_beta   90.00
_cell.angle_gamma   90.00
#
_symmetry.space_group_name_H-M   'P 1'
#
loop_
_entity.id
_entity.type
_entity.pdbx_description
1 polymer ?
#
loop_
_entity_poly.entity_id
_entity_poly.type
_entity_poly.pdbx_seq_one_letter_code
_entity_poly.pdbx_strand_id
1 'polypeptide(L)'
;TLPHQTYRGHECSDTVLKRITLGHIIVTDVIKMRINLPMTYEVALSTIYAMLNGITAYLQIDANDINGIIVNDLDGKYAFIFYDTTYGGAGNVKQLTDTNELRKMLELALDSVDADCCDEEVSCTSCLRNYRNSRNHKYLKRKYARDTLKTILK
;
A
#
# COMPACT_ATOMS: atom_id res chain seq x y z
N THR A 1 0.89 -40.13 -4.55
CA THR A 1 2.00 -39.40 -3.88
C THR A 1 3.11 -40.39 -3.66
N LEU A 2 4.35 -40.05 -4.06
CA LEU A 2 5.48 -40.95 -3.87
C LEU A 2 5.82 -41.08 -2.36
N PRO A 3 6.31 -42.24 -1.90
CA PRO A 3 6.82 -42.39 -0.54
C PRO A 3 7.87 -41.32 -0.26
N HIS A 4 7.78 -40.66 0.88
CA HIS A 4 8.77 -39.69 1.32
C HIS A 4 9.17 -39.97 2.77
N GLN A 5 10.30 -39.41 3.18
CA GLN A 5 10.75 -39.48 4.56
C GLN A 5 10.36 -38.23 5.34
N THR A 6 10.08 -38.42 6.62
CA THR A 6 9.96 -37.35 7.61
C THR A 6 11.29 -36.59 7.73
N TYR A 7 11.27 -35.40 8.34
CA TYR A 7 12.50 -34.62 8.60
C TYR A 7 13.55 -35.35 9.46
N ARG A 8 13.15 -36.45 10.14
CA ARG A 8 14.02 -37.31 10.94
C ARG A 8 14.56 -38.53 10.17
N GLY A 9 14.26 -38.66 8.88
CA GLY A 9 14.73 -39.78 8.04
C GLY A 9 13.94 -41.09 8.20
N HIS A 10 12.79 -41.06 8.86
CA HIS A 10 11.88 -42.22 8.92
C HIS A 10 10.85 -42.17 7.80
N GLU A 11 10.35 -43.33 7.37
CA GLU A 11 9.25 -43.43 6.41
C GLU A 11 8.02 -42.67 6.93
N CYS A 12 7.48 -41.74 6.13
CA CYS A 12 6.33 -40.96 6.52
C CYS A 12 5.05 -41.79 6.35
N SER A 13 4.30 -41.98 7.44
CA SER A 13 3.01 -42.69 7.40
C SER A 13 1.90 -41.88 6.73
N ASP A 14 2.08 -40.56 6.58
CA ASP A 14 1.11 -39.69 5.92
C ASP A 14 1.37 -39.67 4.41
N THR A 15 0.44 -40.26 3.66
CA THR A 15 0.49 -40.29 2.19
C THR A 15 -0.28 -39.13 1.56
N VAL A 16 -0.96 -38.30 2.36
CA VAL A 16 -1.84 -37.23 1.89
C VAL A 16 -1.29 -35.88 2.33
N LEU A 17 -0.73 -35.13 1.38
CA LEU A 17 -0.26 -33.78 1.65
C LEU A 17 -1.46 -32.83 1.84
N LYS A 18 -1.73 -32.43 3.09
CA LYS A 18 -2.72 -31.38 3.39
C LYS A 18 -2.05 -30.02 3.42
N ARG A 19 -2.50 -29.11 2.54
CA ARG A 19 -2.10 -27.71 2.60
C ARG A 19 -2.82 -27.02 3.76
N ILE A 20 -2.10 -26.80 4.85
CA ILE A 20 -2.60 -25.99 5.97
C ILE A 20 -2.06 -24.57 5.79
N THR A 21 -2.94 -23.57 5.91
CA THR A 21 -2.53 -22.17 5.91
C THR A 21 -2.63 -21.66 7.34
N LEU A 22 -1.50 -21.21 7.88
CA LEU A 22 -1.44 -20.52 9.16
C LEU A 22 -1.68 -19.03 8.85
N GLY A 23 -2.85 -18.53 9.24
CA GLY A 23 -3.20 -17.12 9.10
C GLY A 23 -3.45 -16.51 10.46
N HIS A 24 -2.90 -15.32 10.70
CA HIS A 24 -3.24 -14.51 11.86
C HIS A 24 -4.31 -13.48 11.45
N ILE A 25 -5.44 -13.44 12.16
CA ILE A 25 -6.47 -12.43 11.93
C ILE A 25 -6.11 -11.20 12.76
N ILE A 26 -5.91 -10.07 12.09
CA ILE A 26 -5.67 -8.79 12.74
C ILE A 26 -6.96 -7.99 12.66
N VAL A 27 -7.46 -7.55 13.81
CA VAL A 27 -8.54 -6.56 13.89
C VAL A 27 -7.89 -5.20 14.10
N THR A 28 -8.07 -4.31 13.12
CA THR A 28 -7.49 -2.96 13.10
C THR A 28 -8.45 -2.01 12.38
N ASP A 29 -8.22 -0.71 12.55
CA ASP A 29 -8.96 0.31 11.83
C ASP A 29 -8.52 0.35 10.37
N VAL A 30 -9.50 0.45 9.47
CA VAL A 30 -9.26 0.48 8.03
C VAL A 30 -10.08 1.58 7.37
N ILE A 31 -9.49 2.22 6.37
CA ILE A 31 -10.24 3.06 5.43
C ILE A 31 -10.11 2.49 4.03
N LYS A 32 -11.19 2.58 3.26
CA LYS A 32 -11.22 2.24 1.84
C LYS A 32 -11.50 3.51 1.04
N MET A 33 -10.50 3.95 0.29
CA MET A 33 -10.60 5.09 -0.60
C MET A 33 -10.81 4.64 -2.04
N ARG A 34 -11.73 5.32 -2.73
CA ARG A 34 -11.99 5.13 -4.14
C ARG A 34 -11.69 6.43 -4.87
N ILE A 35 -10.88 6.34 -5.92
CA ILE A 35 -10.66 7.45 -6.84
C ILE A 35 -11.45 7.13 -8.10
N ASN A 36 -12.38 7.99 -8.49
CA ASN A 36 -13.23 7.79 -9.66
C ASN A 36 -12.49 8.17 -10.96
N LEU A 37 -11.29 7.63 -11.16
CA LEU A 37 -10.47 7.81 -12.35
C LEU A 37 -10.06 6.44 -12.88
N PRO A 38 -10.08 6.21 -14.20
CA PRO A 38 -9.48 5.03 -14.79
C PRO A 38 -7.96 5.06 -14.55
N MET A 39 -7.39 3.96 -14.05
CA MET A 39 -5.96 3.88 -13.78
C MET A 39 -5.44 2.48 -14.05
N THR A 40 -4.21 2.40 -14.53
CA THR A 40 -3.47 1.14 -14.64
C THR A 40 -2.97 0.72 -13.25
N TYR A 41 -2.51 -0.53 -13.14
CA TYR A 41 -1.88 -1.01 -11.90
C TYR A 41 -0.71 -0.13 -11.47
N GLU A 42 0.17 0.27 -12.40
CA GLU A 42 1.33 1.11 -12.09
C GLU A 42 0.92 2.50 -11.62
N VAL A 43 -0.14 3.07 -12.18
CA VAL A 43 -0.67 4.37 -11.73
C VAL A 43 -1.23 4.26 -10.32
N ALA A 44 -2.06 3.24 -10.06
CA ALA A 44 -2.54 2.96 -8.71
C ALA A 44 -1.36 2.76 -7.73
N LEU A 45 -0.36 1.97 -8.13
CA LEU A 45 0.79 1.63 -7.30
C LEU A 45 1.68 2.83 -6.97
N SER A 46 1.98 3.69 -7.94
CA SER A 46 2.66 4.95 -7.66
C SER A 46 1.82 5.83 -6.72
N THR A 47 0.52 5.92 -6.96
CA THR A 47 -0.38 6.78 -6.18
C THR A 47 -0.48 6.34 -4.72
N ILE A 48 -0.59 5.03 -4.43
CA ILE A 48 -0.67 4.56 -3.04
C ILE A 48 0.61 4.86 -2.26
N TYR A 49 1.78 4.78 -2.88
CA TYR A 49 3.03 5.10 -2.19
C TYR A 49 3.19 6.59 -1.92
N ALA A 50 2.73 7.47 -2.82
CA ALA A 50 2.66 8.89 -2.53
C ALA A 50 1.65 9.19 -1.40
N MET A 51 0.48 8.55 -1.41
CA MET A 51 -0.51 8.69 -0.32
C MET A 51 0.04 8.20 1.02
N LEU A 52 0.80 7.09 1.06
CA LEU A 52 1.44 6.62 2.30
C LEU A 52 2.42 7.67 2.85
N ASN A 53 3.24 8.28 1.98
CA ASN A 53 4.11 9.38 2.40
C ASN A 53 3.30 10.57 2.94
N GLY A 54 2.22 10.94 2.26
CA GLY A 54 1.28 11.97 2.72
C GLY A 54 0.69 11.65 4.09
N ILE A 55 0.22 10.42 4.33
CA ILE A 55 -0.33 9.98 5.62
C ILE A 55 0.73 10.09 6.71
N THR A 56 1.95 9.61 6.47
CA THR A 56 3.03 9.68 7.47
C THR A 56 3.41 11.11 7.81
N ALA A 57 3.46 12.00 6.81
CA ALA A 57 3.77 13.41 7.01
C ALA A 57 2.63 14.13 7.73
N TYR A 58 1.38 13.83 7.36
CA TYR A 58 0.19 14.46 7.90
C TYR A 58 -0.04 14.12 9.37
N LEU A 59 -0.02 12.83 9.70
CA LEU A 59 -0.27 12.33 11.04
C LEU A 59 0.98 12.36 11.93
N GLN A 60 2.15 12.69 11.36
CA GLN A 60 3.45 12.69 12.04
C GLN A 60 3.75 11.35 12.74
N ILE A 61 3.47 10.25 12.04
CA ILE A 61 3.65 8.87 12.53
C ILE A 61 4.81 8.18 11.83
N ASP A 62 5.31 7.10 12.43
CA ASP A 62 6.32 6.27 11.79
C ASP A 62 5.71 5.56 10.56
N ALA A 63 6.50 5.44 9.48
CA ALA A 63 6.05 4.72 8.29
C ALA A 63 5.65 3.28 8.59
N ASN A 64 6.20 2.67 9.66
CA ASN A 64 5.86 1.32 10.10
C ASN A 64 4.49 1.22 10.76
N ASP A 65 3.90 2.31 11.24
CA ASP A 65 2.60 2.33 11.93
C ASP A 65 1.40 2.30 10.96
N ILE A 66 1.66 2.54 9.68
CA ILE A 66 0.66 2.57 8.60
C ILE A 66 1.09 1.67 7.45
N ASN A 67 0.12 1.05 6.79
CA ASN A 67 0.37 0.38 5.53
C ASN A 67 -0.83 0.49 4.59
N GLY A 68 -0.61 0.17 3.32
CA GLY A 68 -1.62 0.27 2.28
C GLY A 68 -1.55 -0.88 1.29
N ILE A 69 -2.71 -1.29 0.78
CA ILE A 69 -2.82 -2.23 -0.32
C ILE A 69 -3.79 -1.71 -1.38
N ILE A 70 -3.58 -2.16 -2.60
CA ILE A 70 -4.48 -1.90 -3.72
C ILE A 70 -5.30 -3.16 -3.95
N VAL A 71 -6.60 -3.00 -4.10
CA VAL A 71 -7.52 -4.10 -4.45
C VAL A 71 -8.29 -3.76 -5.71
N ASN A 72 -8.58 -4.77 -6.52
CA ASN A 72 -9.58 -4.64 -7.57
C ASN A 72 -10.94 -4.49 -6.89
N ASP A 73 -11.65 -3.42 -7.22
CA ASP A 73 -12.98 -3.13 -6.72
C ASP A 73 -14.05 -3.49 -7.78
N LEU A 74 -15.30 -3.38 -7.37
CA LEU A 74 -16.43 -3.43 -8.29
C LEU A 74 -16.23 -2.38 -9.41
N ASP A 75 -16.63 -2.72 -10.64
CA ASP A 75 -16.45 -1.92 -11.87
C ASP A 75 -15.04 -1.93 -12.48
N GLY A 76 -14.15 -2.83 -12.05
CA GLY A 76 -12.81 -2.97 -12.64
C GLY A 76 -11.86 -1.82 -12.32
N LYS A 77 -12.20 -1.01 -11.31
CA LYS A 77 -11.37 0.07 -10.77
C LYS A 77 -10.53 -0.41 -9.59
N TYR A 78 -9.55 0.40 -9.21
CA TYR A 78 -8.75 0.15 -8.02
C TYR A 78 -9.30 0.90 -6.81
N ALA A 79 -9.31 0.23 -5.66
CA ALA A 79 -9.51 0.86 -4.36
C ALA A 79 -8.24 0.76 -3.52
N PHE A 80 -8.01 1.79 -2.72
CA PHE A 80 -6.87 1.92 -1.82
C PHE A 80 -7.35 1.62 -0.41
N ILE A 81 -6.79 0.59 0.20
CA ILE A 81 -7.08 0.24 1.59
C ILE A 81 -5.88 0.67 2.42
N PHE A 82 -6.10 1.51 3.42
CA PHE A 82 -5.11 1.90 4.41
C PHE A 82 -5.51 1.38 5.78
N TYR A 83 -4.54 0.93 6.58
CA TYR A 83 -4.78 0.32 7.87
C TYR A 83 -3.61 0.51 8.83
N ASP A 84 -3.92 0.63 10.13
CA ASP A 84 -2.91 0.67 11.18
C ASP A 84 -2.26 -0.70 11.34
N THR A 85 -0.93 -0.74 11.47
CA THR A 85 -0.18 -2.00 11.63
C THR A 85 -0.16 -2.51 13.08
N THR A 86 -0.61 -1.68 14.03
CA THR A 86 -0.72 -2.03 15.45
C THR A 86 -1.98 -2.84 15.74
N TYR A 87 -1.87 -3.81 16.65
CA TYR A 87 -3.02 -4.60 17.10
C TYR A 87 -4.03 -3.72 17.84
N GLY A 88 -5.31 -3.81 17.47
CA GLY A 88 -6.39 -3.00 18.05
C GLY A 88 -6.64 -1.66 17.36
N GLY A 89 -5.74 -1.23 16.46
CA GLY A 89 -5.81 0.06 15.76
C GLY A 89 -5.44 1.24 16.67
N ALA A 90 -4.51 2.08 16.22
CA ALA A 90 -4.22 3.35 16.88
C ALA A 90 -5.30 4.41 16.59
N GLY A 91 -6.15 4.17 15.59
CA GLY A 91 -7.17 5.10 15.13
C GLY A 91 -6.61 6.17 14.21
N ASN A 92 -5.37 6.02 13.72
CA ASN A 92 -4.69 7.02 12.91
C ASN A 92 -5.45 7.24 11.59
N VAL A 93 -5.84 6.14 10.93
CA VAL A 93 -6.57 6.21 9.65
C VAL A 93 -7.98 6.80 9.77
N LYS A 94 -8.60 6.78 10.97
CA LYS A 94 -9.96 7.34 11.16
C LYS A 94 -10.01 8.85 10.94
N GLN A 95 -8.91 9.56 11.23
CA GLN A 95 -8.83 11.02 11.03
C GLN A 95 -9.01 11.42 9.56
N LEU A 96 -8.65 10.53 8.63
CA LEU A 96 -8.75 10.74 7.18
C LEU A 96 -10.18 10.58 6.63
N THR A 97 -11.17 10.36 7.49
CA THR A 97 -12.59 10.34 7.10
C THR A 97 -13.19 11.74 6.99
N ASP A 98 -12.58 12.73 7.65
CA ASP A 98 -12.93 14.15 7.44
C ASP A 98 -12.37 14.65 6.10
N THR A 99 -13.17 15.38 5.35
CA THR A 99 -12.80 15.83 3.99
C THR A 99 -11.68 16.87 4.00
N ASN A 100 -11.63 17.76 5.00
CA ASN A 100 -10.57 18.77 5.10
C ASN A 100 -9.25 18.10 5.49
N GLU A 101 -9.29 17.17 6.43
CA GLU A 101 -8.11 16.41 6.86
C GLU A 101 -7.58 15.53 5.72
N LEU A 102 -8.47 14.88 4.98
CA LEU A 102 -8.14 14.12 3.78
C LEU A 102 -7.46 15.02 2.72
N ARG A 103 -8.00 16.22 2.48
CA ARG A 103 -7.43 17.16 1.52
C ARG A 103 -6.00 17.56 1.90
N LYS A 104 -5.76 17.94 3.16
CA LYS A 104 -4.42 18.29 3.65
C LYS A 104 -3.43 17.13 3.50
N MET A 105 -3.87 15.91 3.80
CA MET A 105 -3.05 14.71 3.59
C MET A 105 -2.68 14.51 2.12
N LEU A 106 -3.63 14.70 1.20
CA LEU A 106 -3.39 14.60 -0.24
C LEU A 106 -2.47 15.71 -0.76
N GLU A 107 -2.54 16.91 -0.19
CA GLU A 107 -1.61 18.01 -0.50
C GLU A 107 -0.17 17.64 -0.11
N LEU A 108 0.05 17.08 1.09
CA LEU A 108 1.36 16.56 1.50
C LEU A 108 1.83 15.36 0.65
N ALA A 109 0.90 14.51 0.22
CA ALA A 109 1.20 13.44 -0.73
C ALA A 109 1.70 14.02 -2.06
N LEU A 110 1.07 15.10 -2.55
CA LEU A 110 1.47 15.77 -3.79
C LEU A 110 2.87 16.40 -3.64
N ASP A 111 3.14 17.07 -2.53
CA ASP A 111 4.45 17.68 -2.25
C ASP A 111 5.59 16.66 -2.38
N SER A 112 5.37 15.42 -1.92
CA SER A 112 6.36 14.34 -2.01
C SER A 112 6.73 13.93 -3.45
N VAL A 113 5.89 14.22 -4.44
CA VAL A 113 6.09 13.83 -5.85
C VAL A 113 6.13 15.01 -6.83
N ASP A 114 5.83 16.23 -6.38
CA ASP A 114 5.95 17.44 -7.18
C ASP A 114 7.35 18.06 -7.10
N ALA A 115 8.13 17.70 -6.08
CA ALA A 115 9.53 18.11 -5.94
C ALA A 115 10.40 17.59 -7.10
N ASP A 116 11.36 18.40 -7.55
CA ASP A 116 12.29 18.02 -8.60
C ASP A 116 13.48 17.18 -8.07
N CYS A 117 13.24 15.89 -7.86
CA CYS A 117 14.21 14.96 -7.27
C CYS A 117 14.78 13.90 -8.22
N CYS A 118 14.15 13.67 -9.38
CA CYS A 118 14.56 12.69 -10.39
C CYS A 118 13.83 12.97 -11.72
N ASP A 119 14.09 12.17 -12.77
CA ASP A 119 13.24 12.20 -13.98
C ASP A 119 11.79 11.78 -13.65
N GLU A 120 10.80 12.31 -14.38
CA GLU A 120 9.39 12.04 -14.11
C GLU A 120 8.94 10.60 -14.43
N GLU A 121 9.61 9.93 -15.37
CA GLU A 121 9.33 8.55 -15.76
C GLU A 121 10.00 7.51 -14.83
N VAL A 122 10.75 7.96 -13.82
CA VAL A 122 11.37 7.11 -12.80
C VAL A 122 10.94 7.52 -11.39
N SER A 123 11.51 6.88 -10.38
CA SER A 123 11.32 7.22 -8.96
C SER A 123 12.62 7.06 -8.18
N CYS A 124 12.73 7.77 -7.06
CA CYS A 124 13.88 7.70 -6.15
C CYS A 124 13.39 7.63 -4.69
N THR A 125 14.34 7.57 -3.76
CA THR A 125 14.04 7.53 -2.32
C THR A 125 13.46 8.82 -1.76
N SER A 126 13.62 9.94 -2.48
CA SER A 126 13.05 11.23 -2.08
C SER A 126 11.57 11.39 -2.48
N CYS A 127 11.01 10.50 -3.31
CA CYS A 127 9.62 10.63 -3.76
C CYS A 127 8.76 9.40 -3.48
N LEU A 128 9.10 8.21 -3.98
CA LEU A 128 8.23 7.02 -3.88
C LEU A 128 8.92 5.79 -3.29
N ARG A 129 10.25 5.68 -3.43
CA ARG A 129 10.96 4.44 -3.09
C ARG A 129 11.32 4.41 -1.62
N ASN A 130 11.12 3.26 -0.99
CA ASN A 130 11.67 2.92 0.31
C ASN A 130 12.08 1.44 0.33
N TYR A 131 12.69 1.00 1.43
CA TYR A 131 13.15 -0.39 1.57
C TYR A 131 11.99 -1.39 1.47
N ARG A 132 10.84 -1.05 2.09
CA ARG A 132 9.65 -1.93 2.19
C ARG A 132 9.01 -2.18 0.82
N ASN A 133 9.11 -1.24 -0.10
CA ASN A 133 8.56 -1.36 -1.45
C ASN A 133 9.57 -1.71 -2.54
N SER A 134 10.75 -2.19 -2.19
CA SER A 134 11.82 -2.60 -3.12
C SER A 134 11.35 -3.52 -4.26
N ARG A 135 10.45 -4.47 -3.97
CA ARG A 135 9.85 -5.36 -4.98
C ARG A 135 9.05 -4.63 -6.07
N ASN A 136 8.57 -3.44 -5.75
CA ASN A 136 7.71 -2.64 -6.62
C ASN A 136 8.48 -1.55 -7.37
N HIS A 137 9.75 -1.26 -7.05
CA HIS A 137 10.51 -0.12 -7.60
C HIS A 137 10.49 -0.02 -9.13
N LYS A 138 10.47 -1.15 -9.84
CA LYS A 138 10.41 -1.20 -11.31
C LYS A 138 9.11 -0.68 -11.92
N TYR A 139 8.04 -0.61 -11.14
CA TYR A 139 6.71 -0.13 -11.55
C TYR A 139 6.44 1.31 -11.11
N LEU A 140 7.31 1.87 -10.27
CA LEU A 140 7.09 3.19 -9.66
C LEU A 140 7.62 4.30 -10.54
N LYS A 141 6.71 5.13 -11.04
CA LYS A 141 7.00 6.39 -11.73
C LYS A 141 6.45 7.58 -10.95
N ARG A 142 7.26 8.62 -10.76
CA ARG A 142 6.89 9.86 -10.05
C ARG A 142 5.70 10.54 -10.72
N LYS A 143 5.73 10.65 -12.05
CA LYS A 143 4.67 11.27 -12.87
C LYS A 143 3.28 10.69 -12.59
N TYR A 144 3.17 9.37 -12.50
CA TYR A 144 1.88 8.70 -12.30
C TYR A 144 1.17 9.13 -11.02
N ALA A 145 1.92 9.22 -9.91
CA ALA A 145 1.37 9.70 -8.64
C ALA A 145 1.05 11.20 -8.71
N ARG A 146 1.99 12.01 -9.19
CA ARG A 146 1.87 13.46 -9.29
C ARG A 146 0.64 13.87 -10.10
N ASP A 147 0.47 13.30 -11.29
CA ASP A 147 -0.61 13.66 -12.20
C ASP A 147 -1.97 13.21 -11.66
N THR A 148 -2.02 12.06 -10.98
CA THR A 148 -3.23 11.58 -10.29
C THR A 148 -3.62 12.53 -9.14
N LEU A 149 -2.67 12.89 -8.28
CA LEU A 149 -2.90 13.79 -7.15
C LEU A 149 -3.31 15.20 -7.60
N LYS A 150 -2.64 15.75 -8.64
CA LYS A 150 -3.04 17.02 -9.27
C LYS A 150 -4.44 16.96 -9.88
N THR A 151 -4.89 15.80 -10.33
CA THR A 151 -6.23 15.64 -10.91
C THR A 151 -7.32 15.65 -9.85
N ILE A 152 -7.09 14.98 -8.71
CA ILE A 152 -8.10 14.87 -7.64
C ILE A 152 -8.15 16.07 -6.69
N LEU A 153 -7.08 16.89 -6.64
CA LEU A 153 -7.02 18.09 -5.80
C LEU A 153 -7.56 19.37 -6.47
N LYS A 154 -7.81 19.30 -7.79
CA LYS A 154 -8.55 20.35 -8.53
C LYS A 154 -9.98 20.44 -8.05
#